data_AF-A0AAN8WJK9-F1
#
_entry.id   AF-A0AAN8WJK9-F1
#
_cell.length_a   1.000
_cell.length_b   1.000
_cell.length_c   1.000
_cell.angle_alpha   90.00
_cell.angle_beta   90.00
_cell.angle_gamma   90.00
#
_symmetry.space_group_name_H-M   'P 1'
#
loop_
_entity.id
_entity.type
_entity.pdbx_description
1 polymer ?
#
loop_
_entity_poly.entity_id
_entity_poly.type
_entity_poly.pdbx_seq_one_letter_code
_entity_poly.pdbx_strand_id
1 'polypeptide(L)' 'VNYVADHYNGFQADVSYYGEAQYPHEYGPPVTFKPQAYHEPAYKPQPSYQPEPVYQPQPTYQ' A
#
# COMPACT_ATOMS: atom_id res chain seq x y z
N VAL A 1 5.55 -10.51 -19.45
CA VAL A 1 4.78 -9.98 -18.30
C VAL A 1 3.32 -10.01 -18.69
N ASN A 2 2.48 -10.64 -17.88
CA ASN A 2 1.03 -10.65 -18.10
C ASN A 2 0.36 -9.84 -16.99
N TYR A 3 -0.70 -9.10 -17.32
CA TYR A 3 -1.42 -8.28 -16.35
C TYR A 3 -2.86 -8.76 -16.23
N VAL A 4 -3.36 -8.84 -15.00
CA VAL A 4 -4.75 -9.13 -14.67
C VAL A 4 -5.23 -8.06 -13.70
N ALA A 5 -6.46 -7.61 -13.86
CA ALA A 5 -7.08 -6.68 -12.93
C ALA A 5 -8.53 -7.05 -12.68
N ASP A 6 -8.97 -6.93 -11.42
CA ASP A 6 -10.38 -7.03 -11.05
C ASP A 6 -10.75 -6.03 -9.94
N HIS A 7 -12.05 -5.85 -9.69
CA HIS A 7 -12.57 -4.83 -8.76
C HIS A 7 -12.28 -5.09 -7.28
N TYR A 8 -11.85 -6.29 -6.90
CA TYR A 8 -11.61 -6.69 -5.52
C TYR A 8 -10.12 -6.82 -5.20
N ASN A 9 -9.34 -7.32 -6.17
CA ASN A 9 -7.92 -7.67 -6.01
C ASN A 9 -6.97 -6.63 -6.63
N GLY A 10 -7.49 -5.63 -7.36
CA GLY A 10 -6.68 -4.57 -7.95
C GLY A 10 -5.84 -5.06 -9.13
N PHE A 11 -4.67 -4.45 -9.35
CA PHE A 11 -3.77 -4.81 -10.46
C PHE A 11 -2.74 -5.86 -10.03
N GLN A 12 -2.67 -6.95 -10.77
CA GLN A 12 -1.67 -8.00 -10.60
C GLN A 12 -0.85 -8.18 -11.87
N ALA A 13 0.45 -8.41 -11.71
CA ALA A 13 1.38 -8.66 -12.79
C ALA A 13 2.09 -10.00 -12.56
N ASP A 14 2.03 -10.87 -13.56
CA ASP A 14 2.88 -12.05 -13.65
C ASP A 14 4.16 -11.68 -14.39
N VAL A 15 5.26 -11.70 -13.66
CA VAL A 15 6.59 -11.32 -14.14
C VAL A 15 7.48 -12.56 -14.14
N SER A 16 7.82 -13.04 -15.34
CA SER A 16 8.83 -14.08 -15.54
C SER A 16 10.12 -13.47 -16.08
N TYR A 17 11.26 -13.89 -15.54
CA TYR A 17 12.60 -13.52 -16.03
C TYR A 17 13.39 -14.79 -16.38
N TYR A 18 14.09 -14.77 -17.50
CA TYR A 18 14.95 -15.87 -17.97
C TYR A 18 16.39 -15.39 -18.04
N GLY A 19 17.32 -16.22 -17.58
CA GLY A 19 18.76 -15.96 -17.62
C GLY A 19 19.53 -16.74 -16.57
N GLU A 20 20.83 -16.88 -16.77
CA GLU A 20 21.72 -17.43 -15.74
C GLU A 20 22.12 -16.33 -14.76
N ALA A 21 22.16 -16.66 -13.47
CA ALA A 21 22.69 -15.74 -12.46
C ALA A 21 24.14 -15.40 -12.79
N GLN A 22 24.43 -14.11 -13.00
CA GLN A 22 25.79 -13.63 -13.20
C GLN A 22 26.38 -13.32 -11.83
N TYR A 23 27.43 -14.05 -11.47
CA TYR A 23 28.18 -13.80 -10.25
C TYR A 23 29.43 -12.97 -10.56
N PRO A 24 29.81 -12.05 -9.68
CA PRO A 24 31.07 -11.35 -9.85
C PRO A 24 32.23 -12.35 -9.79
N HIS A 25 33.22 -12.18 -10.67
CA HIS A 25 34.44 -12.99 -10.64
C HIS A 25 35.30 -12.72 -9.40
N GLU A 26 35.14 -11.53 -8.81
CA GLU A 26 35.84 -11.10 -7.60
C GLU A 26 34.83 -10.76 -6.50
N TYR A 27 35.03 -11.36 -5.33
CA TYR A 27 34.27 -10.98 -4.14
C TYR A 27 34.93 -9.77 -3.49
N GLY A 28 34.19 -8.65 -3.45
CA GLY A 28 34.55 -7.50 -2.63
C GLY A 28 34.35 -7.78 -1.13
N PRO A 29 34.77 -6.85 -0.25
CA PRO A 29 34.43 -6.95 1.17
C PRO A 29 32.90 -7.02 1.35
N PRO A 30 32.42 -7.64 2.44
CA PRO A 30 31.00 -7.73 2.72
C PRO A 30 30.33 -6.36 2.67
N VAL A 31 29.18 -6.26 2.00
CA VAL A 31 28.38 -5.04 2.02
C VAL A 31 27.81 -4.89 3.43
N THR A 32 28.33 -3.91 4.18
CA THR A 32 27.80 -3.54 5.49
C THR A 32 26.88 -2.33 5.34
N PHE A 33 25.61 -2.47 5.71
CA PHE A 33 24.69 -1.35 5.80
C PHE A 33 24.72 -0.79 7.22
N LYS A 34 24.79 0.54 7.36
CA LYS A 34 24.57 1.17 8.66
C LYS A 34 23.11 0.95 9.06
N PRO A 35 22.82 0.61 10.33
CA PRO A 35 21.44 0.50 10.78
C PRO A 35 20.74 1.83 10.55
N GLN A 36 19.61 1.78 9.84
CA GLN A 36 18.74 2.93 9.68
C GLN A 36 18.13 3.24 11.04
N ALA A 37 18.21 4.50 11.48
CA ALA A 37 17.48 4.93 12.66
C ALA A 37 15.99 4.69 12.41
N TYR A 38 15.36 3.87 13.25
CA TYR A 38 13.92 3.71 13.23
C TYR A 38 13.30 5.05 13.63
N HIS A 39 12.66 5.72 12.67
CA HIS A 39 11.76 6.81 12.96
C HIS A 39 10.39 6.22 13.28
N GLU A 40 9.80 6.63 14.40
CA GLU A 40 8.42 6.26 14.72
C GLU A 40 7.50 6.78 13.61
N PRO A 41 6.55 5.96 13.13
CA PRO A 41 5.59 6.41 12.15
C PRO A 41 4.77 7.57 12.73
N ALA A 42 4.79 8.72 12.06
CA ALA A 42 3.90 9.83 12.41
C ALA A 42 2.46 9.45 12.04
N TYR A 43 1.68 9.01 13.02
CA TYR A 43 0.26 8.74 12.82
C TYR A 43 -0.50 10.05 12.60
N LYS A 44 -1.37 10.04 11.59
CA LYS A 44 -2.29 11.16 11.35
C LYS A 44 -3.34 11.20 12.47
N PRO A 45 -3.77 12.39 12.91
CA PRO A 45 -4.87 12.51 13.85
C PRO A 45 -6.15 11.90 13.27
N GLN A 46 -7.01 11.36 14.13
CA GLN A 46 -8.30 10.83 13.71
C GLN A 46 -9.14 11.93 13.02
N PRO A 47 -9.85 11.60 11.93
CA PRO A 47 -10.77 12.53 11.30
C PRO A 47 -11.93 12.83 12.26
N SER A 48 -12.33 14.10 12.31
CA SER A 48 -13.56 14.51 12.99
C SER A 48 -14.75 14.28 12.06
N TYR A 49 -15.71 13.46 12.48
CA TYR A 49 -16.94 13.23 11.74
C TYR A 49 -17.99 14.28 12.09
N GLN A 50 -18.75 14.71 11.09
CA GLN A 50 -19.91 15.57 11.31
C GLN A 50 -21.02 14.80 12.02
N PRO A 51 -21.83 15.47 12.86
CA PRO A 51 -22.98 14.86 13.50
C PRO A 51 -24.00 14.41 12.45
N GLU A 52 -24.73 13.35 12.76
CA GLU A 52 -25.78 12.83 11.88
C GLU A 52 -26.87 13.89 11.62
N PRO A 53 -27.41 13.94 10.38
CA PRO A 53 -28.48 14.86 10.06
C PRO A 53 -29.75 14.52 10.86
N VAL A 54 -30.37 15.54 11.45
CA VAL A 54 -31.67 15.38 12.11
C VAL A 54 -32.76 15.35 11.05
N TYR A 55 -33.41 14.19 10.88
CA TYR A 55 -34.56 14.06 10.00
C TYR A 55 -35.80 14.69 10.63
N GLN A 56 -36.44 15.60 9.89
CA GLN A 56 -37.74 16.13 10.27
C GLN A 56 -38.84 15.09 10.00
N PRO A 57 -39.87 15.01 10.85
CA PRO A 57 -40.99 14.11 10.62
C PRO A 57 -41.72 14.47 9.32
N GLN A 58 -42.21 13.45 8.61
CA GLN A 58 -42.97 13.68 7.39
C GLN A 58 -44.29 14.39 7.68
N PRO A 59 -44.69 15.40 6.86
CA PRO A 59 -45.95 16.08 7.04
C PRO A 59 -47.13 15.13 6.84
N THR A 60 -48.12 15.20 7.72
CA THR A 60 -49.39 14.49 7.56
C THR A 60 -50.37 15.37 6.79
N TYR A 61 -50.92 14.85 5.70
CA TYR A 61 -52.01 15.48 4.97
C TYR A 61 -53.35 14.85 5.39
N GLN A 62 -54.34 15.70 5.67
CA GLN A 62 -55.72 15.34 6.01
C GLN A 62 -56.62 15.45 4.79
#